data_AF-A0A1H3RAD1-F1
#
_entry.id   AF-A0A1H3RAD1-F1
#
_cell.length_a   1.000
_cell.length_b   1.000
_cell.length_c   1.000
_cell.angle_alpha   90.00
_cell.angle_beta   90.00
_cell.angle_gamma   90.00
#
_symmetry.space_group_name_H-M   'P 1'
#
loop_
_entity.id
_entity.type
_entity.pdbx_description
1 polymer ?
#
loop_
_entity_poly.entity_id
_entity_poly.type
_entity_poly.pdbx_seq_one_letter_code
_entity_poly.pdbx_strand_id
1 'polypeptide(L)'
;MAYQIDPCTTPLAIPERRWAANANVAPTAGGDTRPTVQFTPFSSCIGICARNNTGTQVIGIHLSVRDQNGALFSSGDVATVTGILQNWNYDIDTVIVLGQTSAWEGSVPQAYQDLLAALDDPAVYSFGDGQYGAGLNDGDVLEPTY
;
A
#
# COMPACT_ATOMS: atom_id res chain seq x y z
N MET A 1 -22.60 3.44 -0.10
CA MET A 1 -21.59 4.51 -0.17
C MET A 1 -20.33 3.88 -0.73
N ALA A 2 -19.58 4.60 -1.55
CA ALA A 2 -18.31 4.10 -2.09
C ALA A 2 -17.24 4.09 -0.99
N TYR A 3 -16.30 3.16 -1.04
CA TYR A 3 -15.15 3.12 -0.13
C TYR A 3 -14.29 4.37 -0.33
N GLN A 4 -14.08 5.14 0.73
CA GLN A 4 -13.35 6.41 0.67
C GLN A 4 -11.91 6.21 1.12
N ILE A 5 -10.97 6.76 0.35
CA ILE A 5 -9.55 6.80 0.68
C ILE A 5 -9.08 8.24 0.53
N ASP A 6 -8.79 8.88 1.65
CA ASP A 6 -8.41 10.29 1.65
C ASP A 6 -6.89 10.48 1.78
N PRO A 7 -6.31 11.56 1.24
CA PRO A 7 -4.91 11.88 1.51
C PRO A 7 -4.67 12.17 3.00
N CYS A 8 -3.44 11.98 3.47
CA CYS A 8 -2.95 12.49 4.75
C CYS A 8 -1.53 13.07 4.62
N THR A 9 -1.08 13.77 5.67
CA THR A 9 0.22 14.46 5.71
C THR A 9 1.26 13.73 6.57
N THR A 10 0.98 12.49 6.98
CA THR A 10 1.82 11.68 7.89
C THR A 10 2.31 10.42 7.18
N PRO A 11 3.29 10.53 6.25
CA PRO A 11 3.71 9.39 5.43
C PRO A 11 4.36 8.26 6.23
N LEU A 12 4.90 8.53 7.42
CA LEU A 12 5.47 7.52 8.33
C LEU A 12 4.46 6.99 9.37
N ALA A 13 3.18 7.37 9.24
CA ALA A 13 2.10 6.89 10.08
C ALA A 13 0.76 7.03 9.33
N ILE A 14 0.63 6.34 8.19
CA ILE A 14 -0.55 6.41 7.34
C ILE A 14 -1.70 5.63 8.01
N PRO A 15 -2.78 6.30 8.45
CA PRO A 15 -3.92 5.62 9.08
C PRO A 15 -4.71 4.79 8.08
N GLU A 16 -5.55 3.87 8.58
CA GLU A 16 -6.48 3.12 7.73
C GLU A 16 -7.33 4.04 6.84
N ARG A 17 -7.59 3.61 5.61
CA ARG A 17 -8.36 4.35 4.59
C ARG A 17 -7.75 5.70 4.25
N ARG A 18 -6.43 5.79 4.33
CA ARG A 18 -5.67 6.97 3.91
C ARG A 18 -4.54 6.59 2.98
N TRP A 19 -4.07 7.57 2.24
CA TRP A 19 -2.84 7.47 1.46
C TRP A 19 -1.93 8.67 1.70
N ALA A 20 -0.63 8.45 1.58
CA ALA A 20 0.36 9.51 1.57
C ALA A 20 1.54 9.09 0.70
N ALA A 21 2.27 10.09 0.20
CA ALA A 21 3.51 9.88 -0.52
C ALA A 21 4.62 10.71 0.11
N ASN A 22 5.86 10.27 -0.07
CA ASN A 22 7.02 10.95 0.45
C ASN A 22 8.22 10.82 -0.49
N ALA A 23 9.14 11.77 -0.41
CA ALA A 23 10.44 11.65 -1.07
C ALA A 23 11.21 10.46 -0.50
N ASN A 24 11.84 9.67 -1.37
CA ASN A 24 12.60 8.51 -0.96
C ASN A 24 13.68 8.91 0.05
N VAL A 25 13.76 8.14 1.13
CA VAL A 25 14.82 8.28 2.12
C VAL A 25 15.95 7.35 1.72
N ALA A 26 17.14 7.92 1.46
CA ALA A 26 18.30 7.13 1.09
C ALA A 26 18.55 5.99 2.12
N PRO A 27 18.94 4.79 1.66
CA PRO A 27 19.31 3.67 2.53
C PRO A 27 20.37 4.06 3.58
N THR A 28 20.50 3.23 4.62
CA THR A 28 21.56 3.43 5.62
C THR A 28 22.94 3.22 4.98
N ALA A 29 24.00 3.68 5.64
CA ALA A 29 25.37 3.42 5.18
C ALA A 29 25.73 1.91 5.13
N GLY A 30 24.93 1.04 5.74
CA GLY A 30 25.04 -0.41 5.67
C GLY A 30 24.26 -1.05 4.53
N GLY A 31 23.52 -0.27 3.73
CA GLY A 31 22.67 -0.72 2.63
C GLY A 31 21.25 -1.10 3.05
N ASP A 32 20.86 -0.90 4.32
CA ASP A 32 19.52 -1.25 4.78
C ASP A 32 18.48 -0.24 4.28
N THR A 33 17.41 -0.76 3.67
CA THR A 33 16.27 0.02 3.23
C THR A 33 15.59 0.72 4.41
N ARG A 34 15.26 2.01 4.23
CA ARG A 34 14.60 2.82 5.25
C ARG A 34 13.14 3.07 4.89
N PRO A 35 12.22 3.17 5.87
CA PRO A 35 10.83 3.49 5.60
C PRO A 35 10.73 4.89 4.98
N THR A 36 10.28 4.95 3.74
CA THR A 36 9.86 6.19 3.08
C THR A 36 8.39 6.46 3.37
N VAL A 37 7.59 5.39 3.38
CA VAL A 37 6.22 5.37 3.90
C VAL A 37 6.10 4.28 4.96
N GLN A 38 5.22 4.48 5.93
CA GLN A 38 4.91 3.52 6.97
C GLN A 38 3.46 3.72 7.42
N PHE A 39 2.77 2.62 7.68
CA PHE A 39 1.38 2.61 8.09
C PHE A 39 1.26 2.63 9.62
N THR A 40 0.07 2.94 10.12
CA THR A 40 -0.30 2.57 11.49
C THR A 40 -0.43 1.04 11.63
N PRO A 41 -0.44 0.48 12.85
CA PRO A 41 -0.51 -0.97 13.03
C PRO A 41 -1.67 -1.65 12.29
N PHE A 42 -1.36 -2.80 11.68
CA PHE A 42 -2.27 -3.67 10.95
C PHE A 42 -2.98 -4.61 11.93
N SER A 43 -4.30 -4.74 11.76
CA SER A 43 -5.10 -5.80 12.41
C SER A 43 -5.86 -6.65 11.38
N SER A 44 -6.42 -6.01 10.35
CA SER A 44 -7.09 -6.66 9.21
C SER A 44 -6.89 -5.83 7.94
N CYS A 45 -5.68 -5.29 7.79
CA CYS A 45 -5.37 -4.30 6.78
C CYS A 45 -4.36 -4.85 5.77
N ILE A 46 -4.34 -4.24 4.60
CA ILE A 46 -3.23 -4.37 3.65
C ILE A 46 -2.71 -2.98 3.32
N GLY A 47 -1.41 -2.90 3.03
CA GLY A 47 -0.74 -1.74 2.50
C GLY A 47 -0.43 -1.98 1.03
N ILE A 48 -0.70 -0.99 0.18
CA ILE A 48 -0.22 -0.97 -1.19
C ILE A 48 0.86 0.10 -1.26
N CYS A 49 2.04 -0.29 -1.74
CA CYS A 49 3.15 0.64 -1.93
C CYS A 49 3.61 0.60 -3.39
N ALA A 50 4.02 1.75 -3.92
CA ALA A 50 4.61 1.86 -5.25
C ALA A 50 5.60 3.02 -5.28
N ARG A 51 6.53 3.02 -6.24
CA ARG A 51 7.35 4.20 -6.53
C ARG A 51 6.73 5.03 -7.65
N ASN A 52 7.11 6.30 -7.76
CA ASN A 52 6.72 7.11 -8.91
C ASN A 52 7.60 6.79 -10.14
N ASN A 53 7.14 7.14 -11.35
CA ASN A 53 7.87 6.89 -12.59
C ASN A 53 9.28 7.52 -12.67
N THR A 54 9.61 8.48 -11.80
CA THR A 54 10.95 9.08 -11.72
C THR A 54 11.85 8.39 -10.70
N GLY A 55 11.36 7.43 -9.91
CA GLY A 55 12.13 6.70 -8.89
C GLY A 55 12.51 7.53 -7.66
N THR A 56 11.89 8.69 -7.44
CA THR A 56 12.29 9.64 -6.39
C THR A 56 11.36 9.65 -5.19
N GLN A 57 10.17 9.05 -5.30
CA GLN A 57 9.15 9.07 -4.26
C GLN A 57 8.48 7.71 -4.14
N VAL A 58 7.93 7.45 -2.95
CA VAL A 58 7.11 6.26 -2.66
C VAL A 58 5.75 6.71 -2.16
N ILE A 59 4.70 6.05 -2.62
CA ILE A 59 3.32 6.18 -2.11
C ILE A 59 2.98 4.95 -1.27
N GLY A 60 2.19 5.17 -0.21
CA GLY A 60 1.55 4.11 0.57
C GLY A 60 0.04 4.36 0.64
N ILE A 61 -0.76 3.32 0.42
CA ILE A 61 -2.22 3.32 0.57
C ILE A 61 -2.59 2.27 1.62
N HIS A 62 -3.23 2.69 2.70
CA HIS A 62 -3.64 1.80 3.78
C HIS A 62 -5.10 1.39 3.59
N LEU A 63 -5.34 0.11 3.28
CA LEU A 63 -6.68 -0.43 3.09
C LEU A 63 -7.09 -1.29 4.28
N SER A 64 -8.30 -1.06 4.79
CA SER A 64 -9.00 -1.93 5.72
C SER A 64 -10.07 -2.75 4.98
N VAL A 65 -10.32 -4.00 5.39
CA VAL A 65 -11.39 -4.84 4.81
C VAL A 65 -12.77 -4.16 4.86
N ARG A 66 -13.01 -3.30 5.86
CA ARG A 66 -14.27 -2.57 6.04
C ARG A 66 -14.11 -1.06 5.89
N ASP A 67 -15.10 -0.41 5.30
CA ASP A 67 -15.23 1.05 5.26
C ASP A 67 -15.60 1.64 6.65
N GLN A 68 -15.72 2.96 6.75
CA GLN A 68 -16.08 3.62 8.01
C GLN A 68 -17.46 3.25 8.56
N ASN A 69 -18.34 2.69 7.73
CA ASN A 69 -19.69 2.27 8.08
C ASN A 69 -19.78 0.76 8.36
N GLY A 70 -18.67 0.03 8.23
CA GLY A 70 -18.60 -1.42 8.42
C GLY A 70 -18.92 -2.24 7.15
N ALA A 71 -19.19 -1.60 6.01
CA ALA A 71 -19.39 -2.28 4.74
C ALA A 71 -18.08 -2.88 4.23
N LEU A 72 -18.13 -4.06 3.62
CA LEU A 72 -16.95 -4.73 3.08
C LEU A 72 -16.45 -4.03 1.82
N PHE A 73 -15.13 -4.03 1.63
CA PHE A 73 -14.49 -3.66 0.37
C PHE A 73 -15.02 -4.54 -0.76
N SER A 74 -15.31 -3.93 -1.91
CA SER A 74 -15.92 -4.60 -3.06
C SER A 74 -15.10 -4.38 -4.34
N SER A 75 -15.38 -5.18 -5.37
CA SER A 75 -14.74 -5.02 -6.69
C SER A 75 -14.95 -3.61 -7.29
N GLY A 76 -16.07 -2.96 -6.95
CA GLY A 76 -16.33 -1.58 -7.38
C GLY A 76 -15.40 -0.55 -6.76
N ASP A 77 -14.76 -0.87 -5.63
CA ASP A 77 -13.85 0.03 -4.92
C ASP A 77 -12.41 -0.03 -5.45
N VAL A 78 -12.07 -1.05 -6.25
CA VAL A 78 -10.75 -1.22 -6.87
C VAL A 78 -10.37 0.00 -7.72
N ALA A 79 -11.34 0.58 -8.43
CA ALA A 79 -11.13 1.77 -9.25
C ALA A 79 -10.69 3.00 -8.44
N THR A 80 -11.08 3.09 -7.15
CA THR A 80 -10.64 4.16 -6.26
C THR A 80 -9.14 4.02 -5.98
N VAL A 81 -8.67 2.79 -5.74
CA VAL A 81 -7.26 2.51 -5.46
C VAL A 81 -6.39 2.78 -6.68
N THR A 82 -6.75 2.21 -7.84
CA THR A 82 -5.98 2.40 -9.08
C THR A 82 -6.04 3.84 -9.56
N GLY A 83 -7.17 4.54 -9.39
CA GLY A 83 -7.29 5.96 -9.70
C GLY A 83 -6.33 6.84 -8.89
N ILE A 84 -6.11 6.54 -7.59
CA ILE A 84 -5.13 7.25 -6.77
C ILE A 84 -3.71 7.04 -7.31
N LEU A 85 -3.34 5.79 -7.58
CA LEU A 85 -2.01 5.45 -8.08
C LEU A 85 -1.74 6.09 -9.45
N GLN A 86 -2.69 5.96 -10.39
CA GLN A 86 -2.61 6.53 -11.73
C GLN A 86 -2.48 8.06 -11.70
N ASN A 87 -3.31 8.74 -10.89
CA ASN A 87 -3.23 10.19 -10.73
C ASN A 87 -1.91 10.65 -10.11
N TRP A 88 -1.30 9.81 -9.27
CA TRP A 88 0.01 10.05 -8.68
C TRP A 88 1.19 9.66 -9.61
N ASN A 89 0.91 9.11 -10.79
CA ASN A 89 1.91 8.72 -11.80
C ASN A 89 2.92 7.68 -11.27
N TYR A 90 2.39 6.63 -10.64
CA TYR A 90 3.17 5.48 -10.17
C TYR A 90 3.76 4.66 -11.32
N ASP A 91 4.79 3.89 -10.98
CA ASP A 91 5.40 2.86 -11.80
C ASP A 91 4.73 1.51 -11.49
N ILE A 92 4.01 0.94 -12.47
CA ILE A 92 3.19 -0.26 -12.28
C ILE A 92 4.02 -1.50 -11.94
N ASP A 93 5.24 -1.59 -12.46
CA ASP A 93 6.12 -2.75 -12.27
C ASP A 93 6.72 -2.81 -10.85
N THR A 94 6.41 -1.82 -10.00
CA THR A 94 6.99 -1.69 -8.65
C THR A 94 5.98 -1.85 -7.53
N VAL A 95 4.74 -2.15 -7.86
CA VAL A 95 3.70 -2.29 -6.85
C VAL A 95 4.01 -3.50 -5.98
N ILE A 96 3.91 -3.28 -4.67
CA ILE A 96 3.90 -4.35 -3.68
C ILE A 96 2.64 -4.24 -2.81
N VAL A 97 2.12 -5.39 -2.40
CA VAL A 97 1.04 -5.51 -1.42
C VAL A 97 1.59 -6.18 -0.18
N LEU A 98 1.34 -5.63 1.00
CA LEU A 98 1.84 -6.17 2.26
C LEU A 98 0.77 -6.17 3.37
N GLY A 99 0.92 -7.04 4.37
CA GLY A 99 0.04 -7.09 5.55
C GLY A 99 -0.82 -8.34 5.62
N GLN A 100 -2.01 -8.22 6.22
CA GLN A 100 -2.91 -9.33 6.58
C GLN A 100 -3.70 -9.88 5.38
N THR A 101 -2.99 -10.43 4.38
CA THR A 101 -3.59 -10.89 3.11
C THR A 101 -4.58 -12.04 3.31
N SER A 102 -4.33 -12.93 4.28
CA SER A 102 -5.23 -14.04 4.61
C SER A 102 -6.60 -13.56 5.10
N ALA A 103 -6.65 -12.42 5.80
CA ALA A 103 -7.91 -11.80 6.21
C ALA A 103 -8.71 -11.27 5.01
N TRP A 104 -8.01 -10.75 3.99
CA TRP A 104 -8.62 -10.28 2.74
C TRP A 104 -9.12 -11.44 1.88
N GLU A 105 -8.32 -12.48 1.70
CA GLU A 105 -8.70 -13.70 1.00
C GLU A 105 -9.92 -14.36 1.63
N GLY A 106 -10.01 -14.39 2.96
CA GLY A 106 -11.15 -14.96 3.69
C GLY A 106 -12.40 -14.09 3.70
N SER A 107 -12.25 -12.76 3.67
CA SER A 107 -13.37 -11.83 3.85
C SER A 107 -13.94 -11.30 2.54
N VAL A 108 -13.09 -11.01 1.56
CA VAL A 108 -13.42 -10.35 0.29
C VAL A 108 -12.67 -10.99 -0.90
N PRO A 109 -12.74 -12.32 -1.09
CA PRO A 109 -11.87 -13.05 -2.03
C PRO A 109 -11.91 -12.51 -3.46
N GLN A 110 -13.11 -12.23 -3.99
CA GLN A 110 -13.25 -11.71 -5.35
C GLN A 110 -12.66 -10.30 -5.48
N ALA A 111 -12.99 -9.40 -4.55
CA ALA A 111 -12.49 -8.03 -4.60
C ALA A 111 -10.98 -7.94 -4.41
N TYR A 112 -10.40 -8.84 -3.59
CA TYR A 112 -8.96 -8.95 -3.43
C TYR A 112 -8.28 -9.46 -4.71
N GLN A 113 -8.84 -10.47 -5.38
CA GLN A 113 -8.33 -10.92 -6.69
C GLN A 113 -8.44 -9.84 -7.76
N ASP A 114 -9.57 -9.15 -7.83
CA ASP A 114 -9.77 -8.05 -8.78
C ASP A 114 -8.77 -6.89 -8.52
N LEU A 115 -8.45 -6.63 -7.25
CA LEU A 115 -7.43 -5.66 -6.86
C LEU A 115 -6.04 -6.08 -7.32
N LEU A 116 -5.62 -7.32 -7.08
CA LEU A 116 -4.30 -7.81 -7.51
C LEU A 116 -4.16 -7.79 -9.04
N ALA A 117 -5.19 -8.24 -9.76
CA ALA A 117 -5.20 -8.21 -11.22
C ALA A 117 -5.14 -6.78 -11.78
N ALA A 118 -5.83 -5.82 -11.13
CA ALA A 118 -5.78 -4.42 -11.54
C ALA A 118 -4.44 -3.73 -11.24
N LEU A 119 -3.59 -4.35 -10.41
CA LEU A 119 -2.24 -3.92 -10.08
C LEU A 119 -1.15 -4.72 -10.82
N ASP A 120 -1.53 -5.48 -11.85
CA ASP A 120 -0.66 -6.34 -12.66
C ASP A 120 0.05 -7.45 -11.85
N ASP A 121 -0.71 -8.15 -11.02
CA ASP A 121 -0.25 -9.28 -10.19
C ASP A 121 1.02 -8.96 -9.37
N PRO A 122 0.94 -7.96 -8.48
CA PRO A 122 2.09 -7.43 -7.76
C PRO A 122 2.71 -8.45 -6.81
N ALA A 123 3.94 -8.19 -6.34
CA ALA A 123 4.54 -8.97 -5.28
C ALA A 123 3.74 -8.82 -3.97
N VAL A 124 3.39 -9.96 -3.36
CA VAL A 124 2.58 -10.01 -2.13
C VAL A 124 3.42 -10.48 -0.96
N TYR A 125 3.46 -9.68 0.10
CA TYR A 125 4.16 -9.96 1.35
C TYR A 125 3.14 -10.18 2.48
N SER A 126 2.77 -11.44 2.69
CA SER A 126 1.85 -11.83 3.76
C SER A 126 2.51 -11.69 5.13
N PHE A 127 2.05 -10.70 5.89
CA PHE A 127 2.48 -10.44 7.25
C PHE A 127 1.30 -10.55 8.23
N GLY A 128 1.61 -10.72 9.52
CA GLY A 128 0.60 -10.76 10.59
C GLY A 128 0.22 -9.36 11.08
N ASP A 129 -0.20 -9.29 12.35
CA ASP A 129 -0.36 -8.01 13.03
C ASP A 129 1.01 -7.35 13.24
N GLY A 130 1.10 -6.06 12.95
CA GLY A 130 2.35 -5.34 13.08
C GLY A 130 2.33 -3.98 12.40
N GLN A 131 3.48 -3.31 12.40
CA GLN A 131 3.65 -2.04 11.72
C GLN A 131 4.60 -2.24 10.55
N TYR A 132 4.13 -1.92 9.35
CA TYR A 132 4.88 -2.15 8.12
C TYR A 132 4.95 -0.87 7.29
N GLY A 133 5.89 -0.83 6.37
CA GLY A 133 6.11 0.28 5.45
C GLY A 133 6.85 -0.18 4.19
N ALA A 134 7.33 0.78 3.42
CA ALA A 134 8.18 0.50 2.28
C ALA A 134 9.17 1.65 2.01
N GLY A 135 10.26 1.31 1.34
CA GLY A 135 11.26 2.26 0.85
C GLY A 135 12.04 1.68 -0.32
N LEU A 136 12.86 2.50 -0.97
CA LEU A 136 13.76 2.04 -2.02
C LEU A 136 15.10 1.64 -1.42
N ASN A 137 15.64 0.50 -1.85
CA ASN A 137 16.99 0.07 -1.53
C ASN A 137 18.04 0.78 -2.42
N ASP A 138 19.33 0.42 -2.27
CA ASP A 138 20.44 1.02 -3.04
C ASP A 138 20.35 0.78 -4.56
N GLY A 139 19.52 -0.17 -5.00
CA GLY A 139 19.26 -0.48 -6.40
C GLY A 139 17.95 0.12 -6.93
N ASP A 140 17.35 1.07 -6.23
CA ASP A 140 16.05 1.68 -6.55
C ASP A 140 14.88 0.66 -6.61
N VAL A 141 15.05 -0.49 -5.95
CA VAL A 141 14.01 -1.52 -5.83
C VAL A 141 13.17 -1.24 -4.60
N LEU A 142 11.85 -1.27 -4.75
CA LEU A 142 10.92 -1.09 -3.64
C LEU A 142 10.87 -2.35 -2.77
N GLU A 143 11.11 -2.18 -1.47
CA GLU A 143 11.11 -3.27 -0.49
C GLU A 143 10.24 -2.93 0.72
N PRO A 144 9.61 -3.95 1.34
CA PRO A 144 8.90 -3.77 2.60
C PRO A 144 9.88 -3.47 3.75
N THR A 145 9.44 -2.63 4.68
CA THR A 145 10.18 -2.27 5.91
C THR A 145 9.34 -2.59 7.15
N TYR A 146 9.98 -2.94 8.27
CA TYR A 146 9.36 -3.38 9.52
C TYR A 146 10.02 -2.75 10.76
#